data_AF-A0A821XGJ7-F1
#
_entry.id   AF-A0A821XGJ7-F1
#
_cell.length_a   1.000
_cell.length_b   1.000
_cell.length_c   1.000
_cell.angle_alpha   90.00
_cell.angle_beta   90.00
_cell.angle_gamma   90.00
#
_symmetry.space_group_name_H-M   'P 1'
#
loop_
_entity.id
_entity.type
_entity.pdbx_description
1 polymer ?
#
loop_
_entity_poly.entity_id
_entity_poly.type
_entity_poly.pdbx_seq_one_letter_code
_entity_poly.pdbx_strand_id
1 'polypeptide(L)'
;MDHMKRKLSFNELSEENTKKLRNELLDELIISSIESLSNELFYEMFDYLDGIEIYQAFSNLNYRFQQLLTSSSILFKIDLNHITSKEIFMINYKQIKHQIYSIYFQYPVNINQLLISFTIDSSFNRLESLVIEDIQPDKLISFLINLNSLPQLFSLNIRTIHTIEDLNNIYRLIFALPKLKYNKLYLYGNECSISIPMTIEKQFSTIEYLQ
;
A
#
# COMPACT_ATOMS: atom_id res chain seq x y z
N MET A 1 -18.54 71.43 16.19
CA MET A 1 -17.96 70.63 15.08
C MET A 1 -17.07 69.48 15.56
N ASP A 2 -16.43 69.54 16.75
CA ASP A 2 -15.48 68.51 17.20
C ASP A 2 -16.08 67.17 17.70
N HIS A 3 -17.37 67.15 18.07
CA HIS A 3 -18.01 65.91 18.54
C HIS A 3 -18.36 64.92 17.41
N MET A 4 -18.56 65.40 16.18
CA MET A 4 -18.85 64.53 15.02
C MET A 4 -17.58 63.84 14.48
N LYS A 5 -16.43 64.53 14.49
CA LYS A 5 -15.16 63.95 14.02
C LYS A 5 -14.66 62.78 14.89
N ARG A 6 -14.86 62.84 16.22
CA ARG A 6 -14.47 61.74 17.13
C ARG A 6 -15.33 60.48 16.98
N LYS A 7 -16.62 60.62 16.60
CA LYS A 7 -17.49 59.45 16.36
C LYS A 7 -17.16 58.74 15.04
N LEU A 8 -16.81 59.50 13.99
CA LEU A 8 -16.35 58.95 12.72
C LEU A 8 -15.05 58.14 12.89
N SER A 9 -14.06 58.68 13.60
CA SER A 9 -12.79 57.95 13.79
C SER A 9 -12.95 56.68 14.62
N PHE A 10 -13.88 56.65 15.59
CA PHE A 10 -14.10 55.47 16.43
C PHE A 10 -14.81 54.33 15.68
N ASN A 11 -15.74 54.68 14.77
CA ASN A 11 -16.41 53.71 13.92
C ASN A 11 -15.43 53.11 12.89
N GLU A 12 -14.59 53.94 12.27
CA GLU A 12 -13.55 53.50 11.32
C GLU A 12 -12.53 52.56 11.98
N LEU A 13 -12.06 52.89 13.19
CA LEU A 13 -11.20 52.02 14.00
C LEU A 13 -11.88 50.70 14.40
N SER A 14 -13.19 50.70 14.62
CA SER A 14 -13.93 49.47 14.96
C SER A 14 -14.10 48.54 13.75
N GLU A 15 -14.32 49.11 12.56
CA GLU A 15 -14.47 48.39 11.29
C GLU A 15 -13.13 47.82 10.80
N GLU A 16 -12.04 48.56 11.01
CA GLU A 16 -10.70 48.12 10.64
C GLU A 16 -10.22 46.98 11.54
N ASN A 17 -10.50 47.06 12.85
CA ASN A 17 -10.19 45.98 13.78
C ASN A 17 -11.06 44.73 13.56
N THR A 18 -12.35 44.88 13.19
CA THR A 18 -13.19 43.73 12.83
C THR A 18 -12.80 43.11 11.49
N LYS A 19 -12.40 43.91 10.49
CA LYS A 19 -11.81 43.38 9.25
C LYS A 19 -10.51 42.64 9.50
N LYS A 20 -9.63 43.19 10.34
CA LYS A 20 -8.35 42.57 10.68
C LYS A 20 -8.54 41.25 11.43
N LEU A 21 -9.41 41.23 12.44
CA LEU A 21 -9.77 40.01 13.18
C LEU A 21 -10.44 38.97 12.27
N ARG A 22 -11.28 39.41 11.34
CA ARG A 22 -11.94 38.52 10.37
C ARG A 22 -10.96 37.96 9.36
N ASN A 23 -9.96 38.74 8.93
CA ASN A 23 -8.90 38.27 8.04
C ASN A 23 -7.95 37.33 8.77
N GLU A 24 -7.59 37.61 10.03
CA GLU A 24 -6.80 36.70 10.88
C GLU A 24 -7.56 35.38 11.13
N LEU A 25 -8.88 35.43 11.37
CA LEU A 25 -9.74 34.24 11.47
C LEU A 25 -9.94 33.50 10.15
N LEU A 26 -9.88 34.19 9.01
CA LEU A 26 -9.99 33.58 7.67
C LEU A 26 -8.67 32.91 7.25
N ASP A 27 -7.53 33.49 7.63
CA ASP A 27 -6.21 32.90 7.41
C ASP A 27 -6.01 31.62 8.25
N GLU A 28 -6.62 31.53 9.44
CA GLU A 28 -6.70 30.28 10.23
C GLU A 28 -7.68 29.24 9.66
N LEU A 29 -8.54 29.62 8.68
CA LEU A 29 -9.61 28.80 8.11
C LEU A 29 -9.42 28.45 6.64
N ILE A 30 -8.21 28.62 6.09
CA ILE A 30 -7.88 28.07 4.77
C ILE A 30 -7.67 26.56 4.93
N ILE A 31 -8.76 25.85 5.18
CA ILE A 31 -8.90 24.44 4.86
C ILE A 31 -8.61 24.38 3.36
N SER A 32 -7.47 23.78 3.00
CA SER A 32 -7.12 23.59 1.60
C SER A 32 -8.30 22.93 0.89
N SER A 33 -8.63 23.34 -0.35
CA SER A 33 -9.81 22.80 -1.06
C SER A 33 -9.81 21.27 -1.14
N ILE A 34 -8.65 20.64 -1.08
CA ILE A 34 -8.48 19.19 -0.99
C ILE A 34 -9.03 18.59 0.32
N GLU A 35 -8.90 19.27 1.46
CA GLU A 35 -9.47 18.84 2.74
C GLU A 35 -10.99 18.94 2.80
N SER A 36 -11.63 19.58 1.82
CA SER A 36 -13.09 19.58 1.67
C SER A 36 -13.63 18.38 0.89
N LEU A 37 -12.76 17.61 0.21
CA LEU A 37 -13.16 16.40 -0.51
C LEU A 37 -13.67 15.34 0.47
N SER A 38 -14.61 14.49 0.04
CA SER A 38 -15.11 13.38 0.86
C SER A 38 -14.08 12.25 1.00
N ASN A 39 -14.27 11.35 1.97
CA ASN A 39 -13.35 10.22 2.17
C ASN A 39 -13.38 9.25 0.98
N GLU A 40 -14.54 9.10 0.34
CA GLU A 40 -14.74 8.25 -0.83
C GLU A 40 -13.85 8.69 -1.99
N LEU A 41 -13.76 10.00 -2.25
CA LEU A 41 -12.87 10.53 -3.29
C LEU A 41 -11.39 10.25 -2.98
N PHE A 42 -10.99 10.28 -1.71
CA PHE A 42 -9.63 9.89 -1.36
C PHE A 42 -9.40 8.39 -1.55
N TYR A 43 -10.36 7.54 -1.21
CA TYR A 43 -10.24 6.11 -1.46
C TYR A 43 -10.10 5.82 -2.96
N GLU A 44 -10.89 6.47 -3.80
CA GLU A 44 -10.76 6.38 -5.27
C GLU A 44 -9.39 6.87 -5.75
N MET A 45 -8.87 7.97 -5.20
CA MET A 45 -7.51 8.44 -5.55
C MET A 45 -6.43 7.45 -5.11
N PHE A 46 -6.59 6.84 -3.93
CA PHE A 46 -5.64 5.90 -3.37
C PHE A 46 -5.54 4.60 -4.16
N ASP A 47 -6.60 4.19 -4.88
CA ASP A 47 -6.55 3.02 -5.77
C ASP A 47 -5.51 3.17 -6.91
N TYR A 48 -5.14 4.40 -7.26
CA TYR A 48 -4.13 4.69 -8.31
C TYR A 48 -2.71 4.89 -7.78
N LEU A 49 -2.52 4.92 -6.46
CA LEU A 49 -1.24 5.24 -5.83
C LEU A 49 -0.65 4.03 -5.12
N ASP A 50 0.67 4.02 -4.96
CA ASP A 50 1.30 3.04 -4.08
C ASP A 50 1.00 3.35 -2.61
N GLY A 51 0.78 2.31 -1.80
CA GLY A 51 0.48 2.45 -0.38
C GLY A 51 1.58 3.16 0.40
N ILE A 52 2.84 3.06 -0.03
CA ILE A 52 3.96 3.78 0.58
C ILE A 52 3.89 5.26 0.24
N GLU A 53 3.55 5.61 -1.01
CA GLU A 53 3.36 7.00 -1.43
C GLU A 53 2.19 7.64 -0.68
N ILE A 54 1.09 6.91 -0.54
CA ILE A 54 -0.07 7.34 0.26
C ILE A 54 0.36 7.61 1.70
N TYR A 55 1.04 6.66 2.32
CA TYR A 55 1.47 6.84 3.71
C TYR A 55 2.44 8.02 3.85
N GLN A 56 3.41 8.17 2.94
CA GLN A 56 4.36 9.29 2.96
C GLN A 56 3.67 10.64 2.81
N ALA A 57 2.74 10.75 1.86
CA ALA A 57 2.07 12.01 1.56
C ALA A 57 1.06 12.40 2.64
N PHE A 58 0.35 11.44 3.24
CA PHE A 58 -0.84 11.73 4.07
C PHE A 58 -0.66 11.44 5.58
N SER A 59 0.34 10.68 6.02
CA SER A 59 0.50 10.29 7.43
C SER A 59 0.74 11.44 8.41
N ASN A 60 1.41 12.49 7.94
CA ASN A 60 1.85 13.62 8.76
C ASN A 60 1.07 14.92 8.50
N LEU A 61 -0.10 14.83 7.85
CA LEU A 61 -0.91 16.01 7.53
C LEU A 61 -1.74 16.46 8.75
N ASN A 62 -2.98 15.96 8.85
CA ASN A 62 -3.89 16.33 9.92
C ASN A 62 -4.65 15.09 10.44
N TYR A 63 -5.40 15.28 11.53
CA TYR A 63 -6.14 14.20 12.19
C TYR A 63 -7.09 13.45 11.23
N ARG A 64 -7.74 14.16 10.30
CA ARG A 64 -8.65 13.55 9.33
C ARG A 64 -7.91 12.54 8.45
N PHE A 65 -6.73 12.89 7.93
CA PHE A 65 -5.93 11.97 7.13
C PHE A 65 -5.37 10.80 7.94
N GLN A 66 -5.01 11.02 9.20
CA GLN A 66 -4.61 9.92 10.09
C GLN A 66 -5.76 8.92 10.31
N GLN A 67 -6.99 9.40 10.50
CA GLN A 67 -8.18 8.55 10.56
C GLN A 67 -8.42 7.81 9.24
N LEU A 68 -8.23 8.49 8.11
CA LEU A 68 -8.39 7.91 6.78
C LEU A 68 -7.44 6.73 6.56
N LEU A 69 -6.17 6.88 6.94
CA LEU A 69 -5.12 5.85 6.80
C LEU A 69 -5.25 4.70 7.81
N THR A 70 -5.84 4.95 8.97
CA THR A 70 -6.08 3.91 9.99
C THR A 70 -7.45 3.23 9.84
N SER A 71 -8.29 3.73 8.93
CA SER A 71 -9.58 3.13 8.60
C SER A 71 -9.42 1.71 8.07
N SER A 72 -10.29 0.78 8.47
CA SER A 72 -10.26 -0.58 7.96
C SER A 72 -10.76 -0.72 6.51
N SER A 73 -11.30 0.35 5.93
CA SER A 73 -11.79 0.39 4.55
C SER A 73 -10.69 0.60 3.52
N ILE A 74 -9.55 1.21 3.91
CA ILE A 74 -8.43 1.41 3.00
C ILE A 74 -7.67 0.10 2.81
N LEU A 75 -7.28 -0.19 1.56
CA LEU A 75 -6.48 -1.35 1.19
C LEU A 75 -5.22 -0.87 0.49
N PHE A 76 -4.06 -1.36 0.94
CA PHE A 76 -2.79 -0.94 0.39
C PHE A 76 -2.21 -1.98 -0.56
N LYS A 77 -1.85 -1.52 -1.75
CA LYS A 77 -0.89 -2.18 -2.64
C LYS A 77 0.48 -1.58 -2.38
N ILE A 78 1.48 -2.43 -2.21
CA ILE A 78 2.84 -2.00 -1.83
C ILE A 78 3.84 -2.49 -2.85
N ASP A 79 4.55 -1.56 -3.47
CA ASP A 79 5.70 -1.76 -4.35
C ASP A 79 6.98 -1.40 -3.60
N LEU A 80 7.74 -2.43 -3.24
CA LEU A 80 9.00 -2.27 -2.54
C LEU A 80 10.19 -2.15 -3.49
N ASN A 81 10.07 -2.01 -4.80
CA ASN A 81 11.25 -1.96 -5.67
C ASN A 81 12.08 -0.69 -5.50
N HIS A 82 11.46 0.40 -5.11
CA HIS A 82 12.15 1.67 -4.89
C HIS A 82 12.85 1.68 -3.52
N ILE A 83 14.14 2.07 -3.49
CA ILE A 83 14.98 2.09 -2.27
C ILE A 83 14.35 2.95 -1.17
N THR A 84 13.88 4.15 -1.52
CA THR A 84 13.21 5.08 -0.60
C THR A 84 11.94 4.48 -0.02
N SER A 85 11.20 3.73 -0.83
CA SER A 85 9.98 3.04 -0.40
C SER A 85 10.29 1.95 0.63
N LYS A 86 11.36 1.17 0.44
CA LYS A 86 11.79 0.11 1.38
C LYS A 86 12.03 0.65 2.79
N GLU A 87 12.83 1.70 2.93
CA GLU A 87 13.21 2.24 4.25
C GLU A 87 11.99 2.78 5.02
N ILE A 88 11.17 3.57 4.33
CA ILE A 88 9.99 4.19 4.93
C ILE A 88 8.94 3.13 5.28
N PHE A 89 8.78 2.12 4.43
CA PHE A 89 7.93 0.99 4.72
C PHE A 89 8.41 0.24 5.96
N MET A 90 9.71 -0.05 6.10
CA MET A 90 10.23 -0.79 7.25
C MET A 90 10.00 -0.08 8.60
N ILE A 91 9.92 1.25 8.60
CA ILE A 91 9.60 2.03 9.80
C ILE A 91 8.11 1.89 10.16
N ASN A 92 7.22 1.86 9.16
CA ASN A 92 5.79 2.05 9.37
C ASN A 92 4.92 0.80 9.16
N TYR A 93 5.45 -0.26 8.53
CA TYR A 93 4.64 -1.41 8.08
C TYR A 93 3.89 -2.09 9.22
N LYS A 94 4.42 -2.08 10.45
CA LYS A 94 3.75 -2.68 11.61
C LYS A 94 2.37 -2.09 11.86
N GLN A 95 2.16 -0.82 11.53
CA GLN A 95 0.89 -0.12 11.71
C GLN A 95 -0.10 -0.48 10.60
N ILE A 96 0.36 -0.62 9.36
CA ILE A 96 -0.51 -0.77 8.18
C ILE A 96 -0.60 -2.20 7.64
N LYS A 97 0.19 -3.15 8.15
CA LYS A 97 0.28 -4.53 7.61
C LYS A 97 -1.04 -5.29 7.50
N HIS A 98 -2.00 -4.94 8.35
CA HIS A 98 -3.33 -5.53 8.37
C HIS A 98 -4.25 -4.99 7.25
N GLN A 99 -3.88 -3.88 6.60
CA GLN A 99 -4.56 -3.28 5.45
C GLN A 99 -3.87 -3.62 4.12
N ILE A 100 -2.68 -4.21 4.16
CA ILE A 100 -1.94 -4.59 2.95
C ILE A 100 -2.58 -5.83 2.33
N TYR A 101 -3.03 -5.69 1.07
CA TYR A 101 -3.63 -6.79 0.32
C TYR A 101 -2.73 -7.27 -0.83
N SER A 102 -1.79 -6.45 -1.30
CA SER A 102 -0.87 -6.80 -2.37
C SER A 102 0.53 -6.29 -2.07
N ILE A 103 1.55 -7.14 -2.26
CA ILE A 103 2.95 -6.77 -2.16
C ILE A 103 3.69 -7.22 -3.42
N TYR A 104 4.46 -6.31 -3.98
CA TYR A 104 5.46 -6.58 -5.02
C TYR A 104 6.84 -6.20 -4.48
N PHE A 105 7.82 -7.10 -4.64
CA PHE A 105 9.21 -6.77 -4.36
C PHE A 105 10.18 -7.63 -5.16
N GLN A 106 11.27 -7.01 -5.57
CA GLN A 106 12.44 -7.67 -6.12
C GLN A 106 13.40 -7.99 -4.98
N TYR A 107 13.75 -9.28 -4.85
CA TYR A 107 14.70 -9.75 -3.88
C TYR A 107 16.07 -9.11 -4.19
N PRO A 108 16.66 -8.38 -3.24
CA PRO A 108 17.81 -7.56 -3.52
C PRO A 108 19.02 -8.49 -3.72
N VAL A 109 19.66 -8.39 -4.89
CA VAL A 109 20.90 -9.13 -5.17
C VAL A 109 22.01 -8.72 -4.20
N ASN A 110 21.98 -7.47 -3.73
CA ASN A 110 22.81 -6.97 -2.64
C ASN A 110 21.98 -6.91 -1.34
N ILE A 111 22.29 -7.81 -0.40
CA ILE A 111 21.64 -7.92 0.91
C ILE A 111 21.90 -6.64 1.72
N ASN A 112 21.09 -5.60 1.49
CA ASN A 112 20.93 -4.58 2.50
C ASN A 112 20.21 -5.24 3.68
N GLN A 113 20.79 -5.14 4.88
CA GLN A 113 20.33 -5.76 6.12
C GLN A 113 18.84 -5.52 6.43
N LEU A 114 18.25 -4.48 5.85
CA LEU A 114 16.83 -4.11 5.96
C LEU A 114 15.86 -5.18 5.44
N LEU A 115 16.23 -5.98 4.44
CA LEU A 115 15.34 -7.03 3.92
C LEU A 115 15.47 -8.36 4.66
N ILE A 116 16.52 -8.55 5.47
CA ILE A 116 16.60 -9.67 6.41
C ILE A 116 15.55 -9.55 7.51
N SER A 117 15.16 -8.32 7.89
CA SER A 117 14.17 -8.08 8.94
C SER A 117 12.73 -7.99 8.44
N PHE A 118 12.53 -8.00 7.12
CA PHE A 118 11.19 -8.03 6.53
C PHE A 118 10.68 -9.48 6.44
N THR A 119 9.82 -9.85 7.38
CA THR A 119 9.19 -11.17 7.40
C THR A 119 7.72 -11.04 7.04
N ILE A 120 7.30 -11.74 5.98
CA ILE A 120 5.89 -11.94 5.66
C ILE A 120 5.39 -13.11 6.52
N ASP A 121 4.53 -12.82 7.47
CA ASP A 121 3.96 -13.76 8.44
C ASP A 121 2.42 -13.62 8.52
N SER A 122 1.79 -14.39 9.40
CA SER A 122 0.34 -14.40 9.59
C SER A 122 -0.29 -13.06 9.99
N SER A 123 0.51 -12.05 10.37
CA SER A 123 0.00 -10.72 10.66
C SER A 123 -0.41 -9.92 9.42
N PHE A 124 -0.02 -10.37 8.23
CA PHE A 124 -0.54 -9.92 6.95
C PHE A 124 -1.87 -10.63 6.62
N ASN A 125 -2.87 -10.41 7.48
CA ASN A 125 -4.13 -11.14 7.48
C ASN A 125 -5.05 -10.88 6.28
N ARG A 126 -4.79 -9.83 5.51
CA ARG A 126 -5.52 -9.47 4.28
C ARG A 126 -4.68 -9.63 3.01
N LEU A 127 -3.44 -10.12 3.11
CA LEU A 127 -2.57 -10.27 1.96
C LEU A 127 -3.13 -11.35 1.02
N GLU A 128 -3.53 -10.92 -0.17
CA GLU A 128 -4.13 -11.74 -1.22
C GLU A 128 -3.17 -11.97 -2.38
N SER A 129 -2.33 -10.98 -2.70
CA SER A 129 -1.41 -11.03 -3.85
C SER A 129 0.03 -10.80 -3.42
N LEU A 130 0.91 -11.69 -3.86
CA LEU A 130 2.33 -11.59 -3.59
C LEU A 130 3.12 -11.85 -4.87
N VAL A 131 3.94 -10.87 -5.26
CA VAL A 131 4.81 -10.97 -6.42
C VAL A 131 6.25 -10.74 -5.99
N ILE A 132 7.11 -11.68 -6.35
CA ILE A 132 8.50 -11.70 -5.92
C ILE A 132 9.36 -11.94 -7.12
N GLU A 133 10.28 -11.02 -7.35
CA GLU A 133 11.24 -11.15 -8.42
C GLU A 133 12.63 -11.45 -7.90
N ASP A 134 13.41 -12.12 -8.72
CA ASP A 134 14.82 -12.40 -8.50
C ASP A 134 15.17 -13.11 -7.18
N ILE A 135 14.28 -13.96 -6.68
CA ILE A 135 14.59 -14.76 -5.49
C ILE A 135 15.65 -15.83 -5.78
N GLN A 136 16.62 -15.93 -4.88
CA GLN A 136 17.64 -16.97 -4.93
C GLN A 136 17.02 -18.35 -4.60
N PRO A 137 17.38 -19.42 -5.34
CA PRO A 137 16.85 -20.76 -5.08
C PRO A 137 17.01 -21.26 -3.65
N ASP A 138 18.14 -20.94 -2.99
CA ASP A 138 18.42 -21.35 -1.61
C ASP A 138 17.50 -20.68 -0.58
N LYS A 139 16.94 -19.51 -0.90
CA LYS A 139 15.99 -18.77 -0.04
C LYS A 139 14.54 -19.12 -0.32
N LEU A 140 14.24 -19.60 -1.52
CA LEU A 140 12.87 -19.85 -1.98
C LEU A 140 12.12 -20.84 -1.07
N ILE A 141 12.75 -21.95 -0.68
CA ILE A 141 12.09 -22.96 0.16
C ILE A 141 11.69 -22.37 1.52
N SER A 142 12.64 -21.70 2.21
CA SER A 142 12.35 -21.06 3.49
C SER A 142 11.26 -20.00 3.37
N PHE A 143 11.26 -19.27 2.26
CA PHE A 143 10.26 -18.25 1.99
C PHE A 143 8.86 -18.86 1.81
N LEU A 144 8.74 -19.92 1.00
CA LEU A 144 7.47 -20.62 0.75
C LEU A 144 6.87 -21.23 2.02
N ILE A 145 7.70 -21.76 2.92
CA ILE A 145 7.25 -22.29 4.21
C ILE A 145 6.52 -21.20 5.03
N ASN A 146 7.03 -19.97 5.04
CA ASN A 146 6.43 -18.86 5.78
C ASN A 146 5.05 -18.46 5.21
N LEU A 147 4.85 -18.60 3.89
CA LEU A 147 3.59 -18.26 3.24
C LEU A 147 2.42 -19.14 3.66
N ASN A 148 2.67 -20.36 4.15
CA ASN A 148 1.61 -21.25 4.60
C ASN A 148 0.82 -20.69 5.80
N SER A 149 1.38 -19.69 6.49
CA SER A 149 0.72 -18.97 7.59
C SER A 149 -0.24 -17.87 7.11
N LEU A 150 -0.29 -17.56 5.81
CA LEU A 150 -1.08 -16.47 5.26
C LEU A 150 -2.53 -16.91 4.96
N PRO A 151 -3.52 -16.33 5.66
CA PRO A 151 -4.89 -16.83 5.61
C PRO A 151 -5.66 -16.45 4.34
N GLN A 152 -5.18 -15.50 3.55
CA GLN A 152 -5.86 -14.97 2.36
C GLN A 152 -5.03 -15.04 1.08
N LEU A 153 -3.81 -15.57 1.13
CA LEU A 153 -2.93 -15.58 -0.04
C LEU A 153 -3.57 -16.38 -1.18
N PHE A 154 -3.93 -15.66 -2.23
CA PHE A 154 -4.75 -16.12 -3.34
C PHE A 154 -3.97 -16.15 -4.65
N SER A 155 -3.01 -15.23 -4.81
CA SER A 155 -2.13 -15.10 -5.96
C SER A 155 -0.68 -15.06 -5.52
N LEU A 156 0.16 -15.90 -6.14
CA LEU A 156 1.59 -15.96 -5.88
C LEU A 156 2.36 -15.99 -7.21
N ASN A 157 3.17 -14.97 -7.47
CA ASN A 157 4.06 -14.92 -8.61
C ASN A 157 5.51 -14.87 -8.15
N ILE A 158 6.33 -15.80 -8.62
CA ILE A 158 7.73 -15.94 -8.23
C ILE A 158 8.59 -15.99 -9.49
N ARG A 159 9.62 -15.16 -9.55
CA ARG A 159 10.69 -15.24 -10.54
C ARG A 159 12.02 -15.52 -9.82
N THR A 160 12.76 -16.51 -10.31
CA THR A 160 14.08 -16.89 -9.77
C THR A 160 15.19 -16.40 -10.68
N ILE A 161 16.37 -16.09 -10.12
CA ILE A 161 17.53 -15.67 -10.93
C ILE A 161 18.38 -16.84 -11.46
N HIS A 162 18.18 -18.04 -10.93
CA HIS A 162 18.95 -19.23 -11.29
C HIS A 162 18.03 -20.43 -11.51
N THR A 163 18.55 -21.39 -12.28
CA THR A 163 17.90 -22.69 -12.53
C THR A 163 17.76 -23.45 -11.23
N ILE A 164 16.65 -24.17 -11.09
CA ILE A 164 16.40 -25.05 -9.95
C ILE A 164 16.33 -26.49 -10.47
N GLU A 165 17.20 -27.35 -9.95
CA GLU A 165 17.32 -28.75 -10.42
C GLU A 165 16.10 -29.59 -10.04
N ASP A 166 15.59 -29.45 -8.81
CA ASP A 166 14.41 -30.17 -8.32
C ASP A 166 13.28 -29.22 -7.92
N LEU A 167 12.22 -29.20 -8.73
CA LEU A 167 11.02 -28.39 -8.50
C LEU A 167 9.97 -29.10 -7.64
N ASN A 168 10.12 -30.39 -7.35
CA ASN A 168 9.07 -31.15 -6.67
C ASN A 168 8.74 -30.57 -5.30
N ASN A 169 9.77 -30.19 -4.54
CA ASN A 169 9.59 -29.57 -3.24
C ASN A 169 8.93 -28.19 -3.34
N ILE A 170 9.26 -27.40 -4.36
CA ILE A 170 8.66 -26.08 -4.60
C ILE A 170 7.17 -26.23 -4.92
N TYR A 171 6.82 -27.10 -5.87
CA TYR A 171 5.42 -27.33 -6.22
C TYR A 171 4.61 -27.89 -5.06
N ARG A 172 5.18 -28.82 -4.27
CA ARG A 172 4.55 -29.32 -3.04
C ARG A 172 4.22 -28.21 -2.06
N LEU A 173 5.15 -27.27 -1.84
CA LEU A 173 4.94 -26.16 -0.94
C LEU A 173 3.91 -25.16 -1.48
N ILE A 174 3.98 -24.83 -2.79
CA ILE A 174 3.02 -23.93 -3.44
C ILE A 174 1.60 -24.52 -3.38
N PHE A 175 1.43 -25.81 -3.70
CA PHE A 175 0.12 -26.47 -3.68
C PHE A 175 -0.40 -26.77 -2.27
N ALA A 176 0.45 -26.64 -1.24
CA ALA A 176 0.01 -26.71 0.14
C ALA A 176 -0.61 -25.39 0.64
N LEU A 177 -0.52 -24.29 -0.13
CA LEU A 177 -1.07 -23.00 0.26
C LEU A 177 -2.62 -23.03 0.22
N PRO A 178 -3.31 -22.73 1.34
CA PRO A 178 -4.70 -23.13 1.54
C PRO A 178 -5.72 -22.40 0.67
N LYS A 179 -5.42 -21.17 0.23
CA LYS A 179 -6.34 -20.34 -0.57
C LYS A 179 -5.80 -19.96 -1.94
N LEU A 180 -4.64 -20.50 -2.31
CA LEU A 180 -3.98 -20.14 -3.55
C LEU A 180 -4.81 -20.64 -4.75
N LYS A 181 -5.14 -19.73 -5.67
CA LYS A 181 -5.81 -20.06 -6.94
C LYS A 181 -4.97 -19.71 -8.15
N TYR A 182 -4.11 -18.70 -8.03
CA TYR A 182 -3.23 -18.26 -9.10
C TYR A 182 -1.78 -18.41 -8.70
N ASN A 183 -1.01 -19.10 -9.53
CA ASN A 183 0.43 -19.19 -9.38
C ASN A 183 1.11 -18.93 -10.73
N LYS A 184 2.20 -18.17 -10.69
CA LYS A 184 3.15 -18.06 -11.80
C LYS A 184 4.55 -18.30 -11.24
N LEU A 185 5.28 -19.22 -11.86
CA LEU A 185 6.66 -19.53 -11.49
C LEU A 185 7.54 -19.35 -12.72
N TYR A 186 8.37 -18.31 -12.72
CA TYR A 186 9.34 -18.04 -13.77
C TYR A 186 10.70 -18.53 -13.31
N LEU A 187 11.22 -19.55 -13.99
CA LEU A 187 12.54 -20.09 -13.70
C LEU A 187 13.53 -19.52 -14.70
N TYR A 188 14.69 -19.09 -14.21
CA TYR A 188 15.78 -18.70 -15.09
C TYR A 188 16.10 -19.85 -16.06
N GLY A 189 15.99 -19.59 -17.36
CA GLY A 189 16.27 -20.58 -18.42
C GLY A 189 15.13 -21.53 -18.80
N ASN A 190 13.96 -21.50 -18.12
CA ASN A 190 12.78 -22.29 -18.48
C ASN A 190 11.48 -21.51 -18.19
N GLU A 191 10.72 -21.15 -19.23
CA GLU A 191 9.37 -20.60 -19.07
C GLU A 191 8.38 -21.74 -18.79
N CYS A 192 8.21 -22.11 -17.52
CA CYS A 192 7.16 -23.05 -17.10
C CYS A 192 5.95 -22.29 -16.54
N SER A 193 5.02 -21.90 -17.41
CA SER A 193 3.70 -21.47 -16.95
C SER A 193 2.81 -22.69 -16.70
N ILE A 194 2.62 -23.08 -15.44
CA ILE A 194 1.64 -24.11 -15.07
C ILE A 194 0.31 -23.43 -14.78
N SER A 195 -0.67 -23.60 -15.68
CA SER A 195 -2.07 -23.35 -15.39
C SER A 195 -2.58 -24.51 -14.53
N ILE A 196 -2.82 -24.27 -13.24
CA ILE A 196 -3.35 -25.27 -12.31
C ILE A 196 -4.75 -25.69 -12.80
N PRO A 197 -5.05 -26.99 -12.95
CA PRO A 197 -6.40 -27.44 -13.26
C PRO A 197 -7.28 -27.17 -12.04
N MET A 198 -8.01 -26.06 -12.07
CA MET A 198 -9.05 -25.77 -11.09
C MET A 198 -10.24 -26.70 -11.32
N THR A 199 -10.80 -27.22 -10.23
CA THR A 199 -12.15 -27.79 -10.22
C THR A 199 -13.11 -26.72 -10.75
N ILE A 200 -13.61 -26.94 -11.97
CA ILE A 200 -14.49 -26.02 -12.67
C ILE A 200 -15.86 -26.05 -11.98
N GLU A 201 -16.02 -25.26 -10.92
CA GLU A 201 -17.33 -24.81 -10.46
C GLU A 201 -17.30 -23.29 -10.32
N LYS A 202 -17.05 -22.62 -11.45
CA LYS A 202 -17.74 -21.39 -11.91
C LYS A 202 -17.01 -20.85 -13.12
N GLN A 203 -17.74 -20.80 -14.24
CA GLN A 203 -17.35 -20.05 -15.43
C GLN A 203 -17.20 -18.57 -15.04
N PHE A 204 -16.03 -17.99 -15.29
CA PHE A 204 -15.88 -16.54 -15.35
C PHE A 204 -16.03 -16.10 -16.82
N SER A 205 -16.84 -15.07 -17.03
CA SER A 205 -17.09 -14.45 -18.33
C SER A 205 -15.87 -13.68 -18.84
N THR A 206 -15.75 -13.64 -20.16
CA THR A 206 -14.55 -13.38 -20.98
C THR A 206 -14.03 -11.93 -21.04
N ILE A 207 -14.13 -11.12 -19.98
CA ILE A 207 -13.67 -9.73 -20.03
C ILE A 207 -12.95 -9.36 -18.74
N GLU A 208 -11.67 -9.72 -18.61
CA GLU A 208 -10.77 -9.14 -17.59
C GLU A 208 -9.29 -9.49 -17.89
N TYR A 209 -8.88 -9.34 -19.16
CA TYR A 209 -7.48 -9.55 -19.57
C TYR A 209 -6.81 -8.36 -20.25
N LEU A 210 -7.40 -7.15 -20.16
CA LEU A 210 -6.76 -5.93 -20.61
C LEU A 210 -7.19 -4.74 -19.75
N GLN A 211 -6.43 -4.49 -18.67
CA GLN A 211 -6.01 -3.15 -18.22
C GLN A 211 -4.85 -3.29 -17.24
#